data_AF-A0AAW8BZ97-F1
#
_entry.id   AF-A0AAW8BZ97-F1
#
_cell.length_a   1.000
_cell.length_b   1.000
_cell.length_c   1.000
_cell.angle_alpha   90.00
_cell.angle_beta   90.00
_cell.angle_gamma   90.00
#
_symmetry.space_group_name_H-M   'P 1'
#
loop_
_entity.id
_entity.type
_entity.pdbx_description
1 polymer ?
#
loop_
_entity_poly.entity_id
_entity_poly.type
_entity_poly.pdbx_seq_one_letter_code
_entity_poly.pdbx_strand_id
1 'polypeptide(L)'
;MSLPRLKKALARADFKPHTLTLGSDLRDLGVYLSPMARTVFHLTWMHGTRATVAEILTADPLPADAMRFYRSCSDDERMEVLGMAGFYVHEIVHKIDFLTTPFGAGFHGRACLEAIGFQTDGAALVDRLRARAEPGPLRNLPRISSETFVDSGPAALQARILWFDALRGAPPRYVERGWGGMDTALLLFNQECPKLTVHQQLATVAVPGAHGVYLRPATILESRAVAITALNLFGRLGADREAADQIAKYLRCFYGAGTVSADYRFLLDLYARLWGAEDVSAGIEANGPAWLRQALLIISVVGWYSLHSPPLLSRQASAIPNPVVRLIHAIRGIEDAIRTQKSWSSGVALMNALDASERGVALELQPVATVMDDCVNYLDTVRSKNLVENSNPYLRAHFDYIFTVQLQQLGARVGSGYNSALGVPDTGSIIDGFTGEADMALLIEEYSPTDKVVRWFRTRENLNFRYARPKGFWDDVEQMMLRRAP
;
A
#
# COMPACT_ATOMS: atom_id res chain seq x y z
N MET A 1 -5.26 -4.33 30.95
CA MET A 1 -6.33 -4.87 30.06
C MET A 1 -6.62 -3.98 28.83
N SER A 2 -5.90 -2.88 28.62
CA SER A 2 -6.13 -1.92 27.53
C SER A 2 -5.44 -2.34 26.21
N LEU A 3 -4.20 -2.82 26.24
CA LEU A 3 -3.46 -3.23 25.03
C LEU A 3 -4.20 -4.22 24.10
N PRO A 4 -4.82 -5.32 24.56
CA PRO A 4 -5.61 -6.20 23.67
C PRO A 4 -6.82 -5.51 23.03
N ARG A 5 -7.46 -4.58 23.77
CA ARG A 5 -8.59 -3.80 23.25
C ARG A 5 -8.12 -2.80 22.20
N LEU A 6 -7.00 -2.13 22.44
CA LEU A 6 -6.35 -1.24 21.48
C LEU A 6 -6.00 -2.02 20.21
N LYS A 7 -5.29 -3.15 20.30
CA LYS A 7 -4.95 -3.99 19.13
C LYS A 7 -6.18 -4.33 18.28
N LYS A 8 -7.29 -4.70 18.92
CA LYS A 8 -8.56 -4.99 18.24
C LYS A 8 -9.20 -3.75 17.60
N ALA A 9 -9.04 -2.57 18.20
CA ALA A 9 -9.53 -1.31 17.65
C ALA A 9 -8.69 -0.89 16.43
N LEU A 10 -7.36 -0.94 16.54
CA LEU A 10 -6.43 -0.61 15.46
C LEU A 10 -6.66 -1.51 14.24
N ALA A 11 -6.81 -2.83 14.43
CA ALA A 11 -7.10 -3.78 13.35
C ALA A 11 -8.48 -3.61 12.68
N ARG A 12 -9.31 -2.67 13.14
CA ARG A 12 -10.59 -2.30 12.52
C ARG A 12 -10.53 -0.94 11.82
N ALA A 13 -9.51 -0.15 12.13
CA ALA A 13 -9.38 1.24 11.73
C ALA A 13 -8.61 1.42 10.41
N ASP A 14 -8.44 0.35 9.62
CA ASP A 14 -7.61 0.37 8.41
C ASP A 14 -8.02 1.45 7.39
N PHE A 15 -7.02 2.08 6.79
CA PHE A 15 -7.14 2.95 5.63
C PHE A 15 -7.90 2.28 4.49
N LYS A 16 -8.75 3.08 3.86
CA LYS A 16 -9.53 2.68 2.70
C LYS A 16 -8.99 3.42 1.48
N PRO A 17 -8.16 2.78 0.64
CA PRO A 17 -7.51 3.46 -0.49
C PRO A 17 -8.53 4.03 -1.47
N HIS A 18 -9.62 3.32 -1.71
CA HIS A 18 -10.71 3.76 -2.57
C HIS A 18 -11.34 5.10 -2.19
N THR A 19 -11.34 5.45 -0.90
CA THR A 19 -11.98 6.67 -0.40
C THR A 19 -11.00 7.66 0.20
N LEU A 20 -9.70 7.30 0.26
CA LEU A 20 -8.64 8.01 0.97
C LEU A 20 -8.95 8.29 2.45
N THR A 21 -9.93 7.57 3.00
CA THR A 21 -10.33 7.73 4.40
C THR A 21 -9.43 6.83 5.24
N LEU A 22 -8.74 7.44 6.18
CA LEU A 22 -8.27 6.74 7.37
C LEU A 22 -9.52 6.17 8.06
N GLY A 23 -9.52 4.90 8.48
CA GLY A 23 -10.75 4.16 8.81
C GLY A 23 -11.68 4.79 9.85
N SER A 24 -12.84 4.17 10.06
CA SER A 24 -13.92 4.71 10.91
C SER A 24 -13.45 5.08 12.33
N ASP A 25 -13.50 6.38 12.62
CA ASP A 25 -13.27 7.07 13.91
C ASP A 25 -11.91 6.88 14.60
N LEU A 26 -10.85 7.38 13.94
CA LEU A 26 -9.57 7.66 14.60
C LEU A 26 -9.68 8.63 15.80
N ARG A 27 -10.79 9.38 15.88
CA ARG A 27 -11.01 10.44 16.86
C ARG A 27 -11.20 9.93 18.29
N ASP A 28 -11.47 8.64 18.45
CA ASP A 28 -11.73 7.99 19.74
C ASP A 28 -10.72 6.90 20.10
N LEU A 29 -9.62 6.71 19.35
CA LEU A 29 -8.61 5.69 19.71
C LEU A 29 -8.03 5.90 21.11
N GLY A 30 -7.96 7.16 21.57
CA GLY A 30 -7.54 7.52 22.92
C GLY A 30 -8.37 6.87 24.04
N VAL A 31 -9.63 6.49 23.79
CA VAL A 31 -10.48 5.83 24.81
C VAL A 31 -10.03 4.40 25.13
N TYR A 32 -9.23 3.79 24.25
CA TYR A 32 -8.70 2.43 24.45
C TYR A 32 -7.37 2.41 25.20
N LEU A 33 -6.74 3.57 25.39
CA LEU A 33 -5.50 3.72 26.16
C LEU A 33 -5.75 3.64 27.67
N SER A 34 -4.78 3.11 28.40
CA SER A 34 -4.63 3.25 29.85
C SER A 34 -4.44 4.73 30.26
N PRO A 35 -4.72 5.10 31.52
CA PRO A 35 -4.47 6.45 32.02
C PRO A 35 -3.01 6.91 31.87
N MET A 36 -2.05 6.00 32.06
CA MET A 36 -0.62 6.31 31.90
C MET A 36 -0.29 6.58 30.42
N ALA A 37 -0.70 5.71 29.50
CA ALA A 37 -0.47 5.93 28.08
C ALA A 37 -1.11 7.23 27.58
N ARG A 38 -2.32 7.58 28.04
CA ARG A 38 -2.96 8.87 27.69
C ARG A 38 -2.15 10.07 28.14
N THR A 39 -1.57 9.99 29.33
CA THR A 39 -0.77 11.09 29.89
C THR A 39 0.43 11.40 29.02
N VAL A 40 1.10 10.38 28.46
CA VAL A 40 2.20 10.60 27.49
C VAL A 40 1.73 11.45 26.30
N PHE A 41 0.56 11.15 25.74
CA PHE A 41 0.01 11.94 24.63
C PHE A 41 -0.38 13.35 25.04
N HIS A 42 -0.96 13.55 26.23
CA HIS A 42 -1.23 14.89 26.76
C HIS A 42 0.02 15.75 26.96
N LEU A 43 1.18 15.13 27.21
CA LEU A 43 2.46 15.83 27.32
C LEU A 43 3.13 16.05 25.95
N THR A 44 2.71 15.33 24.92
CA THR A 44 3.38 15.30 23.61
C THR A 44 2.62 16.08 22.55
N TRP A 45 1.29 16.06 22.57
CA TRP A 45 0.43 16.64 21.55
C TRP A 45 -0.42 17.77 22.13
N MET A 46 -0.52 18.87 21.40
CA MET A 46 -1.26 20.06 21.84
C MET A 46 -2.75 19.78 22.08
N HIS A 47 -3.32 18.77 21.40
CA HIS A 47 -4.73 18.41 21.48
C HIS A 47 -4.98 17.12 22.27
N GLY A 48 -4.09 16.79 23.21
CA GLY A 48 -4.25 15.66 24.11
C GLY A 48 -3.99 14.33 23.41
N THR A 49 -5.03 13.52 23.17
CA THR A 49 -4.89 12.26 22.43
C THR A 49 -5.15 12.43 20.94
N ARG A 50 -5.25 13.67 20.45
CA ARG A 50 -5.34 13.99 19.03
C ARG A 50 -4.08 14.75 18.64
N ALA A 51 -3.53 14.39 17.50
CA ALA A 51 -2.34 15.02 16.94
C ALA A 51 -2.70 15.71 15.62
N THR A 52 -2.11 16.87 15.39
CA THR A 52 -1.98 17.43 14.04
C THR A 52 -1.10 16.51 13.20
N VAL A 53 -1.22 16.57 11.88
CA VAL A 53 -0.38 15.73 11.01
C VAL A 53 1.11 16.09 11.11
N ALA A 54 1.45 17.35 11.33
CA ALA A 54 2.82 17.75 11.62
C ALA A 54 3.37 17.04 12.88
N GLU A 55 2.58 16.97 13.94
CA GLU A 55 2.94 16.25 15.19
C GLU A 55 3.01 14.73 15.00
N ILE A 56 2.25 14.15 14.05
CA ILE A 56 2.31 12.72 13.74
C ILE A 56 3.58 12.39 12.96
N LEU A 57 3.88 13.20 11.94
CA LEU A 57 4.92 12.87 10.96
C LEU A 57 6.32 13.25 11.43
N THR A 58 6.46 14.09 12.47
CA THR A 58 7.78 14.43 13.02
C THR A 58 8.43 13.21 13.67
N ALA A 59 9.72 13.02 13.38
CA ALA A 59 10.58 12.05 14.03
C ALA A 59 11.39 12.66 15.19
N ASP A 60 11.09 13.91 15.57
CA ASP A 60 11.79 14.60 16.66
C ASP A 60 11.64 13.85 17.99
N PRO A 61 12.71 13.80 18.81
CA PRO A 61 12.65 13.19 20.12
C PRO A 61 11.50 13.74 20.96
N LEU A 62 10.84 12.86 21.72
CA LEU A 62 9.80 13.29 22.66
C LEU A 62 10.36 14.32 23.65
N PRO A 63 9.54 15.31 24.06
CA PRO A 63 9.88 16.23 25.15
C PRO A 63 10.40 15.49 26.39
N ALA A 64 11.35 16.09 27.11
CA ALA A 64 12.06 15.40 28.20
C ALA A 64 11.14 14.91 29.33
N ASP A 65 10.06 15.64 29.60
CA ASP A 65 8.98 15.26 30.53
C ASP A 65 8.14 14.10 30.00
N ALA A 66 7.72 14.14 28.74
CA ALA A 66 7.02 13.04 28.07
C ALA A 66 7.88 11.76 28.04
N MET A 67 9.18 11.87 27.73
CA MET A 67 10.10 10.74 27.71
C MET A 67 10.32 10.15 29.12
N ARG A 68 10.45 11.00 30.14
CA ARG A 68 10.54 10.57 31.54
C ARG A 68 9.29 9.79 31.96
N PHE A 69 8.11 10.29 31.57
CA PHE A 69 6.86 9.61 31.86
C PHE A 69 6.74 8.29 31.10
N TYR A 70 7.07 8.26 29.81
CA TYR A 70 7.11 7.05 28.99
C TYR A 70 8.01 5.97 29.60
N ARG A 71 9.18 6.35 30.12
CA ARG A 71 10.08 5.45 30.85
C ARG A 71 9.53 4.97 32.19
N SER A 72 8.57 5.66 32.79
CA SER A 72 7.89 5.20 34.01
C SER A 72 6.74 4.22 33.75
N CYS A 73 6.22 4.18 32.52
CA CYS A 73 5.17 3.25 32.10
C CYS A 73 5.65 1.79 32.13
N SER A 74 4.72 0.87 32.38
CA SER A 74 4.93 -0.57 32.17
C SER A 74 5.14 -0.90 30.70
N ASP A 75 5.67 -2.10 30.41
CA ASP A 75 5.91 -2.55 29.02
C ASP A 75 4.62 -2.53 28.17
N ASP A 76 3.48 -2.98 28.72
CA ASP A 76 2.18 -2.93 28.03
C ASP A 76 1.76 -1.50 27.71
N GLU A 77 1.92 -0.58 28.65
CA GLU A 77 1.55 0.84 28.47
C GLU A 77 2.47 1.54 27.46
N ARG A 78 3.76 1.18 27.42
CA ARG A 78 4.67 1.65 26.37
C ARG A 78 4.23 1.13 25.00
N MET A 79 3.80 -0.13 24.90
CA MET A 79 3.27 -0.68 23.65
C MET A 79 1.94 -0.02 23.25
N GLU A 80 1.12 0.43 24.20
CA GLU A 80 -0.07 1.24 23.90
C GLU A 80 0.30 2.59 23.27
N VAL A 81 1.30 3.28 23.83
CA VAL A 81 1.81 4.54 23.28
C VAL A 81 2.37 4.34 21.87
N LEU A 82 3.26 3.35 21.69
CA LEU A 82 3.84 3.06 20.38
C LEU A 82 2.79 2.57 19.38
N GLY A 83 1.82 1.77 19.81
CA GLY A 83 0.72 1.29 18.98
C GLY A 83 -0.16 2.43 18.45
N MET A 84 -0.56 3.37 19.31
CA MET A 84 -1.39 4.49 18.89
C MET A 84 -0.60 5.51 18.06
N ALA A 85 0.62 5.87 18.47
CA ALA A 85 1.46 6.78 17.69
C ALA A 85 1.82 6.19 16.32
N GLY A 86 2.24 4.93 16.30
CA GLY A 86 2.65 4.23 15.09
C GLY A 86 1.51 4.03 14.11
N PHE A 87 0.29 3.75 14.61
CA PHE A 87 -0.88 3.61 13.76
C PHE A 87 -1.15 4.87 12.90
N TYR A 88 -1.11 6.06 13.49
CA TYR A 88 -1.32 7.29 12.71
C TYR A 88 -0.27 7.46 11.60
N VAL A 89 1.00 7.20 11.91
CA VAL A 89 2.08 7.26 10.91
C VAL A 89 1.84 6.23 9.81
N HIS A 90 1.53 4.98 10.19
CA HIS A 90 1.30 3.86 9.27
C HIS A 90 0.19 4.17 8.26
N GLU A 91 -0.97 4.63 8.73
CA GLU A 91 -2.09 4.93 7.85
C GLU A 91 -1.86 6.17 6.96
N ILE A 92 -1.11 7.16 7.45
CA ILE A 92 -0.74 8.33 6.64
C ILE A 92 0.24 7.93 5.54
N VAL A 93 1.19 7.02 5.80
CA VAL A 93 2.10 6.51 4.76
C VAL A 93 1.31 5.87 3.62
N HIS A 94 0.27 5.08 3.93
CA HIS A 94 -0.62 4.55 2.89
C HIS A 94 -1.25 5.66 2.07
N LYS A 95 -1.83 6.68 2.72
CA LYS A 95 -2.44 7.82 2.01
C LYS A 95 -1.44 8.51 1.10
N ILE A 96 -0.21 8.75 1.58
CA ILE A 96 0.88 9.36 0.81
C ILE A 96 1.24 8.49 -0.39
N ASP A 97 1.46 7.18 -0.18
CA ASP A 97 1.81 6.25 -1.25
C ASP A 97 0.75 6.23 -2.36
N PHE A 98 -0.53 6.18 -1.99
CA PHE A 98 -1.63 6.20 -2.96
C PHE A 98 -1.79 7.55 -3.70
N LEU A 99 -1.35 8.66 -3.11
CA LEU A 99 -1.48 9.98 -3.72
C LEU A 99 -0.24 10.44 -4.50
N THR A 100 0.91 9.80 -4.26
CA THR A 100 2.22 10.33 -4.73
C THR A 100 3.02 9.33 -5.55
N THR A 101 2.53 8.10 -5.74
CA THR A 101 3.22 7.07 -6.53
C THR A 101 2.43 6.66 -7.79
N PRO A 102 3.13 6.19 -8.85
CA PRO A 102 2.55 5.51 -10.01
C PRO A 102 1.57 4.40 -9.69
N PHE A 103 1.86 3.58 -8.67
CA PHE A 103 0.95 2.54 -8.20
C PHE A 103 -0.41 3.14 -7.79
N GLY A 104 -0.38 4.23 -7.02
CA GLY A 104 -1.58 4.97 -6.62
C GLY A 104 -2.36 5.53 -7.81
N ALA A 105 -1.68 6.11 -8.79
CA ALA A 105 -2.29 6.60 -10.03
C ALA A 105 -2.99 5.45 -10.80
N GLY A 106 -2.30 4.32 -10.96
CA GLY A 106 -2.85 3.13 -11.59
C GLY A 106 -4.03 2.53 -10.83
N PHE A 107 -3.99 2.51 -9.50
CA PHE A 107 -5.08 2.02 -8.66
C PHE A 107 -6.36 2.87 -8.81
N HIS A 108 -6.26 4.19 -8.63
CA HIS A 108 -7.42 5.08 -8.75
C HIS A 108 -7.93 5.18 -10.18
N GLY A 109 -7.03 5.19 -11.17
CA GLY A 109 -7.41 5.15 -12.57
C GLY A 109 -8.23 3.91 -12.92
N ARG A 110 -7.79 2.72 -12.49
CA ARG A 110 -8.56 1.47 -12.65
C ARG A 110 -9.88 1.49 -11.89
N ALA A 111 -9.93 2.04 -10.68
CA ALA A 111 -11.17 2.16 -9.91
C ALA A 111 -12.19 3.06 -10.62
N CYS A 112 -11.74 4.18 -11.19
CA CYS A 112 -12.58 5.07 -11.99
C CYS A 112 -13.09 4.39 -13.27
N LEU A 113 -12.20 3.73 -14.01
CA LEU A 113 -12.57 3.01 -15.24
C LEU A 113 -13.49 1.81 -14.95
N GLU A 114 -13.34 1.16 -13.80
CA GLU A 114 -14.27 0.14 -13.32
C GLU A 114 -15.64 0.76 -13.02
N ALA A 115 -15.70 1.92 -12.36
CA ALA A 115 -16.94 2.62 -12.08
C ALA A 115 -17.70 3.03 -13.36
N ILE A 116 -16.98 3.56 -14.35
CA ILE A 116 -17.54 3.84 -15.68
C ILE A 116 -18.02 2.54 -16.34
N GLY A 117 -17.19 1.48 -16.29
CA GLY A 117 -17.54 0.17 -16.84
C GLY A 117 -18.82 -0.42 -16.22
N PHE A 118 -19.05 -0.25 -14.92
CA PHE A 118 -20.32 -0.68 -14.31
C PHE A 118 -21.55 0.05 -14.85
N GLN A 119 -21.40 1.31 -15.24
CA GLN A 119 -22.49 2.13 -15.80
C GLN A 119 -22.74 1.83 -17.29
N THR A 120 -21.72 1.39 -18.03
CA THR A 120 -21.81 1.11 -19.47
C THR A 120 -22.06 -0.36 -19.79
N ASP A 121 -21.33 -1.25 -19.12
CA ASP A 121 -21.21 -2.68 -19.45
C ASP A 121 -21.66 -3.61 -18.31
N GLY A 122 -21.96 -3.04 -17.13
CA GLY A 122 -22.29 -3.81 -15.93
C GLY A 122 -23.52 -4.70 -16.11
N ALA A 123 -24.52 -4.28 -16.90
CA ALA A 123 -25.79 -4.99 -17.09
C ALA A 123 -25.54 -6.41 -17.60
N ALA A 124 -24.72 -6.53 -18.64
CA ALA A 124 -24.37 -7.82 -19.22
C ALA A 124 -23.68 -8.76 -18.22
N LEU A 125 -22.83 -8.25 -17.33
CA LEU A 125 -22.17 -9.08 -16.30
C LEU A 125 -23.14 -9.48 -15.19
N VAL A 126 -24.02 -8.58 -14.76
CA VAL A 126 -25.01 -8.85 -13.70
C VAL A 126 -26.07 -9.84 -14.18
N ASP A 127 -26.53 -9.73 -15.42
CA ASP A 127 -27.48 -10.69 -16.00
C ASP A 127 -26.88 -12.09 -16.09
N ARG A 128 -25.61 -12.18 -16.54
CA ARG A 128 -24.86 -13.44 -16.53
C ARG A 128 -24.72 -14.03 -15.13
N LEU A 129 -24.57 -13.19 -14.11
CA LEU A 129 -24.49 -13.63 -12.73
C LEU A 129 -25.83 -14.13 -12.20
N ARG A 130 -26.92 -13.41 -12.50
CA ARG A 130 -28.30 -13.76 -12.11
C ARG A 130 -28.78 -15.05 -12.77
N ALA A 131 -28.32 -15.34 -13.98
CA ALA A 131 -28.67 -16.57 -14.70
C ALA A 131 -28.05 -17.86 -14.11
N ARG A 132 -27.14 -17.77 -13.13
CA ARG A 132 -26.53 -18.95 -12.49
C ARG A 132 -27.44 -19.52 -11.41
N ALA A 133 -27.48 -20.85 -11.30
CA ALA A 133 -28.22 -21.55 -10.25
C ALA A 133 -27.82 -21.11 -8.82
N GLU A 134 -26.53 -20.82 -8.61
CA GLU A 134 -26.00 -20.23 -7.38
C GLU A 134 -25.23 -18.94 -7.72
N PRO A 135 -25.87 -17.76 -7.60
CA PRO A 135 -25.25 -16.49 -7.96
C PRO A 135 -24.14 -16.10 -6.97
N GLY A 136 -22.90 -16.50 -7.25
CA GLY A 136 -21.70 -16.08 -6.52
C GLY A 136 -21.27 -14.62 -6.80
N PRO A 137 -20.05 -14.22 -6.39
CA PRO A 137 -19.47 -12.93 -6.74
C PRO A 137 -19.04 -12.85 -8.23
N LEU A 138 -18.99 -11.63 -8.81
CA LEU A 138 -18.64 -11.44 -10.24
C LEU A 138 -17.26 -11.99 -10.62
N ARG A 139 -16.28 -11.95 -9.70
CA ARG A 139 -14.95 -12.55 -9.92
C ARG A 139 -14.98 -14.05 -10.26
N ASN A 140 -16.08 -14.75 -9.94
CA ASN A 140 -16.24 -16.18 -10.21
C ASN A 140 -16.88 -16.47 -11.58
N LEU A 141 -17.22 -15.44 -12.35
CA LEU A 141 -17.67 -15.66 -13.73
C LEU A 141 -16.51 -16.21 -14.57
N PRO A 142 -16.77 -17.14 -15.52
CA PRO A 142 -15.78 -17.56 -16.49
C PRO A 142 -15.18 -16.35 -17.21
N ARG A 143 -13.90 -16.41 -17.51
CA ARG A 143 -13.20 -15.32 -18.18
C ARG A 143 -13.78 -15.11 -19.58
N ILE A 144 -14.03 -13.85 -19.94
CA ILE A 144 -14.68 -13.48 -21.21
C ILE A 144 -13.64 -13.37 -22.34
N SER A 145 -12.41 -12.96 -22.02
CA SER A 145 -11.30 -12.86 -22.98
C SER A 145 -10.07 -13.55 -22.43
N SER A 146 -9.33 -14.27 -23.27
CA SER A 146 -8.00 -14.80 -22.95
C SER A 146 -6.92 -13.71 -22.95
N GLU A 147 -7.21 -12.54 -23.52
CA GLU A 147 -6.26 -11.43 -23.56
C GLU A 147 -6.02 -10.88 -22.15
N THR A 148 -4.75 -10.54 -21.87
CA THR A 148 -4.33 -9.90 -20.62
C THR A 148 -4.75 -8.43 -20.55
N PHE A 149 -4.86 -7.78 -21.71
CA PHE A 149 -5.22 -6.38 -21.86
C PHE A 149 -6.48 -6.24 -22.72
N VAL A 150 -7.53 -5.64 -22.15
CA VAL A 150 -8.80 -5.39 -22.83
C VAL A 150 -9.29 -3.99 -22.45
N ASP A 151 -9.57 -3.17 -23.46
CA ASP A 151 -9.81 -1.73 -23.26
C ASP A 151 -11.28 -1.36 -23.04
N SER A 152 -12.19 -2.11 -23.65
CA SER A 152 -13.63 -1.79 -23.65
C SER A 152 -14.52 -3.01 -23.44
N GLY A 153 -15.80 -2.74 -23.12
CA GLY A 153 -16.83 -3.74 -22.99
C GLY A 153 -16.78 -4.57 -21.69
N PRO A 154 -17.65 -5.60 -21.59
CA PRO A 154 -17.75 -6.46 -20.41
C PRO A 154 -16.44 -7.18 -20.05
N ALA A 155 -15.60 -7.51 -21.04
CA ALA A 155 -14.31 -8.14 -20.82
C ALA A 155 -13.31 -7.20 -20.14
N ALA A 156 -13.31 -5.90 -20.49
CA ALA A 156 -12.48 -4.91 -19.82
C ALA A 156 -12.93 -4.66 -18.37
N LEU A 157 -14.24 -4.61 -18.12
CA LEU A 157 -14.78 -4.53 -16.77
C LEU A 157 -14.36 -5.77 -15.94
N GLN A 158 -14.52 -6.97 -16.48
CA GLN A 158 -14.09 -8.19 -15.81
C GLN A 158 -12.58 -8.19 -15.53
N ALA A 159 -11.75 -7.78 -16.48
CA ALA A 159 -10.30 -7.69 -16.30
C ALA A 159 -9.92 -6.77 -15.12
N ARG A 160 -10.61 -5.64 -14.94
CA ARG A 160 -10.41 -4.73 -13.80
C ARG A 160 -10.83 -5.38 -12.47
N ILE A 161 -11.97 -6.09 -12.45
CA ILE A 161 -12.43 -6.83 -11.26
C ILE A 161 -11.39 -7.88 -10.84
N LEU A 162 -10.86 -8.65 -11.79
CA LEU A 162 -9.87 -9.70 -11.52
C LEU A 162 -8.53 -9.12 -11.05
N TRP A 163 -8.11 -7.95 -11.56
CA TRP A 163 -6.93 -7.25 -11.06
C TRP A 163 -7.08 -6.90 -9.57
N PHE A 164 -8.24 -6.36 -9.16
CA PHE A 164 -8.51 -6.10 -7.75
C PHE A 164 -8.62 -7.37 -6.90
N ASP A 165 -9.09 -8.49 -7.44
CA ASP A 165 -9.07 -9.78 -6.74
C ASP A 165 -7.63 -10.26 -6.49
N ALA A 166 -6.75 -10.11 -7.50
CA ALA A 166 -5.33 -10.44 -7.39
C ALA A 166 -4.61 -9.62 -6.30
N LEU A 167 -4.98 -8.35 -6.12
CA LEU A 167 -4.45 -7.52 -5.04
C LEU A 167 -4.89 -7.98 -3.65
N ARG A 168 -6.10 -8.54 -3.53
CA ARG A 168 -6.70 -8.92 -2.23
C ARG A 168 -6.23 -10.28 -1.72
N GLY A 169 -5.84 -11.18 -2.62
CA GLY A 169 -5.54 -12.58 -2.28
C GLY A 169 -6.54 -13.50 -2.97
N ALA A 170 -6.32 -13.77 -4.25
CA ALA A 170 -7.17 -14.63 -5.05
C ALA A 170 -7.10 -16.08 -4.55
N PRO A 171 -8.22 -16.82 -4.60
CA PRO A 171 -8.25 -18.25 -4.29
C PRO A 171 -7.27 -19.08 -5.14
N PRO A 172 -6.74 -20.21 -4.63
CA PRO A 172 -5.72 -21.02 -5.32
C PRO A 172 -6.08 -21.43 -6.76
N ARG A 173 -7.37 -21.62 -7.06
CA ARG A 173 -7.84 -21.97 -8.42
C ARG A 173 -7.55 -20.90 -9.50
N TYR A 174 -7.20 -19.68 -9.09
CA TYR A 174 -6.85 -18.57 -9.99
C TYR A 174 -5.34 -18.28 -10.00
N VAL A 175 -4.55 -19.16 -9.38
CA VAL A 175 -3.11 -19.04 -9.25
C VAL A 175 -2.46 -20.12 -10.11
N GLU A 176 -1.70 -19.70 -11.10
CA GLU A 176 -0.97 -20.54 -12.04
C GLU A 176 0.53 -20.53 -11.69
N ARG A 177 1.25 -21.59 -12.05
CA ARG A 177 2.71 -21.64 -11.87
C ARG A 177 3.44 -20.87 -12.96
N GLY A 178 4.55 -20.24 -12.57
CA GLY A 178 5.46 -19.55 -13.47
C GLY A 178 5.03 -18.14 -13.84
N TRP A 179 5.95 -17.43 -14.52
CA TRP A 179 5.74 -16.11 -15.13
C TRP A 179 5.84 -16.23 -16.64
N GLY A 180 4.72 -16.23 -17.36
CA GLY A 180 4.75 -16.30 -18.83
C GLY A 180 5.56 -17.49 -19.38
N GLY A 181 5.48 -18.65 -18.73
CA GLY A 181 6.25 -19.85 -19.09
C GLY A 181 7.59 -20.03 -18.36
N MET A 182 8.07 -19.03 -17.61
CA MET A 182 9.24 -19.17 -16.73
C MET A 182 8.82 -19.79 -15.38
N ASP A 183 9.11 -21.07 -15.16
CA ASP A 183 8.68 -21.81 -13.96
C ASP A 183 9.79 -21.98 -12.89
N THR A 184 11.05 -21.73 -13.25
CA THR A 184 12.17 -21.84 -12.32
C THR A 184 12.00 -20.90 -11.13
N ALA A 185 12.08 -21.45 -9.92
CA ALA A 185 11.99 -20.69 -8.68
C ALA A 185 13.06 -19.59 -8.61
N LEU A 186 12.74 -18.50 -7.93
CA LEU A 186 13.68 -17.44 -7.63
C LEU A 186 14.34 -17.73 -6.29
N LEU A 187 15.64 -17.54 -6.20
CA LEU A 187 16.34 -17.51 -4.93
C LEU A 187 16.40 -16.07 -4.44
N LEU A 188 15.77 -15.79 -3.29
CA LEU A 188 15.81 -14.49 -2.62
C LEU A 188 16.44 -14.71 -1.24
N PHE A 189 17.64 -14.18 -0.98
CA PHE A 189 18.37 -14.39 0.28
C PHE A 189 18.40 -15.85 0.75
N ASN A 190 18.78 -16.76 -0.15
CA ASN A 190 18.84 -18.22 0.06
C ASN A 190 17.48 -18.90 0.33
N GLN A 191 16.37 -18.21 0.08
CA GLN A 191 15.02 -18.76 0.17
C GLN A 191 14.48 -19.00 -1.25
N GLU A 192 14.14 -20.25 -1.56
CA GLU A 192 13.46 -20.57 -2.82
C GLU A 192 12.02 -20.08 -2.80
N CYS A 193 11.69 -19.28 -3.81
CA CYS A 193 10.40 -18.62 -3.99
C CYS A 193 9.82 -19.03 -5.35
N PRO A 194 8.88 -19.99 -5.40
CA PRO A 194 8.23 -20.41 -6.65
C PRO A 194 7.55 -19.23 -7.34
N LYS A 195 7.78 -19.08 -8.65
CA LYS A 195 7.07 -18.08 -9.47
C LYS A 195 5.63 -18.49 -9.68
N LEU A 196 4.72 -17.53 -9.59
CA LEU A 196 3.28 -17.68 -9.76
C LEU A 196 2.72 -16.56 -10.64
N THR A 197 1.61 -16.82 -11.32
CA THR A 197 0.79 -15.80 -11.96
C THR A 197 -0.64 -15.89 -11.46
N VAL A 198 -1.23 -14.75 -11.06
CA VAL A 198 -2.61 -14.67 -10.57
C VAL A 198 -3.50 -14.02 -11.62
N HIS A 199 -4.62 -14.68 -11.95
CA HIS A 199 -5.56 -14.25 -13.00
C HIS A 199 -4.90 -13.95 -14.36
N GLN A 200 -3.73 -14.53 -14.63
CA GLN A 200 -2.86 -14.23 -15.80
C GLN A 200 -2.47 -12.74 -15.94
N GLN A 201 -2.66 -11.95 -14.87
CA GLN A 201 -2.47 -10.50 -14.87
C GLN A 201 -1.37 -10.06 -13.91
N LEU A 202 -1.15 -10.79 -12.82
CA LEU A 202 -0.18 -10.45 -11.79
C LEU A 202 0.85 -11.57 -11.63
N ALA A 203 2.06 -11.36 -12.15
CA ALA A 203 3.25 -12.13 -11.79
C ALA A 203 3.64 -11.88 -10.32
N THR A 204 3.88 -12.95 -9.56
CA THR A 204 4.23 -12.90 -8.14
C THR A 204 5.00 -14.15 -7.71
N VAL A 205 5.36 -14.30 -6.43
CA VAL A 205 5.98 -15.49 -5.88
C VAL A 205 5.16 -16.09 -4.74
N ALA A 206 5.23 -17.40 -4.59
CA ALA A 206 4.65 -18.09 -3.44
C ALA A 206 5.42 -17.72 -2.17
N VAL A 207 4.71 -17.55 -1.05
CA VAL A 207 5.34 -17.37 0.26
C VAL A 207 5.74 -18.74 0.80
N PRO A 208 7.03 -19.00 1.06
CA PRO A 208 7.48 -20.29 1.56
C PRO A 208 6.86 -20.65 2.91
N GLY A 209 6.46 -21.92 3.07
CA GLY A 209 5.83 -22.39 4.30
C GLY A 209 4.37 -21.97 4.50
N ALA A 210 3.78 -21.18 3.59
CA ALA A 210 2.40 -20.71 3.69
C ALA A 210 1.57 -21.17 2.48
N HIS A 211 0.77 -22.22 2.67
CA HIS A 211 -0.02 -22.82 1.58
C HIS A 211 -1.04 -21.84 0.99
N GLY A 212 -0.99 -21.64 -0.32
CA GLY A 212 -1.93 -20.77 -1.05
C GLY A 212 -1.70 -19.27 -0.83
N VAL A 213 -0.62 -18.90 -0.14
CA VAL A 213 -0.24 -17.50 0.09
C VAL A 213 0.83 -17.10 -0.92
N TYR A 214 0.70 -15.90 -1.47
CA TYR A 214 1.64 -15.31 -2.41
C TYR A 214 1.91 -13.84 -2.04
N LEU A 215 2.97 -13.30 -2.58
CA LEU A 215 3.38 -11.93 -2.32
C LEU A 215 2.44 -10.94 -3.02
N ARG A 216 1.71 -10.14 -2.26
CA ARG A 216 0.71 -9.21 -2.81
C ARG A 216 1.33 -7.82 -2.97
N PRO A 217 0.86 -6.99 -3.92
CA PRO A 217 1.21 -5.58 -3.93
C PRO A 217 0.83 -4.86 -2.61
N ALA A 218 -0.25 -5.30 -1.95
CA ALA A 218 -0.60 -4.83 -0.62
C ALA A 218 0.52 -5.08 0.41
N THR A 219 1.23 -6.21 0.31
CA THR A 219 2.37 -6.53 1.18
C THR A 219 3.49 -5.48 1.07
N ILE A 220 3.69 -4.89 -0.11
CA ILE A 220 4.72 -3.88 -0.39
C ILE A 220 4.39 -2.58 0.35
N LEU A 221 3.17 -2.07 0.16
CA LEU A 221 2.66 -0.89 0.85
C LEU A 221 2.82 -1.03 2.37
N GLU A 222 2.45 -2.20 2.88
CA GLU A 222 2.42 -2.45 4.32
C GLU A 222 3.81 -2.60 4.90
N SER A 223 4.72 -3.31 4.21
CA SER A 223 6.12 -3.43 4.65
C SER A 223 6.80 -2.06 4.70
N ARG A 224 6.51 -1.21 3.71
CA ARG A 224 7.00 0.17 3.67
C ARG A 224 6.42 1.01 4.82
N ALA A 225 5.10 0.95 5.03
CA ALA A 225 4.43 1.66 6.12
C ALA A 225 4.98 1.24 7.50
N VAL A 226 5.21 -0.06 7.71
CA VAL A 226 5.86 -0.56 8.93
C VAL A 226 7.27 -0.01 9.09
N ALA A 227 8.08 -0.04 8.03
CA ALA A 227 9.47 0.41 8.11
C ALA A 227 9.58 1.91 8.43
N ILE A 228 8.80 2.74 7.76
CA ILE A 228 8.73 4.17 8.03
C ILE A 228 8.18 4.47 9.42
N THR A 229 7.14 3.74 9.84
CA THR A 229 6.58 3.88 11.19
C THR A 229 7.61 3.55 12.25
N ALA A 230 8.34 2.44 12.08
CA ALA A 230 9.39 2.03 13.00
C ALA A 230 10.57 3.02 13.02
N LEU A 231 10.95 3.61 11.87
CA LEU A 231 11.96 4.68 11.80
C LEU A 231 11.51 5.95 12.52
N ASN A 232 10.24 6.35 12.33
CA ASN A 232 9.66 7.51 13.01
C ASN A 232 9.68 7.29 14.54
N LEU A 233 9.13 6.17 15.02
CA LEU A 233 9.11 5.83 16.44
C LEU A 233 10.54 5.73 17.01
N PHE A 234 11.49 5.16 16.26
CA PHE A 234 12.89 5.07 16.66
C PHE A 234 13.51 6.45 16.89
N GLY A 235 13.28 7.40 15.98
CA GLY A 235 13.70 8.79 16.13
C GLY A 235 13.09 9.46 17.35
N ARG A 236 11.78 9.31 17.54
CA ARG A 236 11.04 9.90 18.67
C ARG A 236 11.51 9.36 20.03
N LEU A 237 11.98 8.13 20.07
CA LEU A 237 12.55 7.49 21.26
C LEU A 237 14.01 7.87 21.54
N GLY A 238 14.65 8.67 20.66
CA GLY A 238 16.04 9.14 20.84
C GLY A 238 17.09 8.36 20.03
N ALA A 239 16.67 7.42 19.19
CA ALA A 239 17.53 6.68 18.26
C ALA A 239 18.75 5.96 18.89
N ASP A 240 18.65 5.58 20.16
CA ASP A 240 19.70 4.89 20.90
C ASP A 240 19.42 3.38 21.04
N ARG A 241 20.20 2.69 21.88
CA ARG A 241 20.03 1.26 22.11
C ARG A 241 18.70 0.93 22.79
N GLU A 242 18.25 1.76 23.75
CA GLU A 242 16.97 1.57 24.42
C GLU A 242 15.83 1.69 23.41
N ALA A 243 15.88 2.70 22.55
CA ALA A 243 14.92 2.89 21.46
C ALA A 243 14.89 1.67 20.53
N ALA A 244 16.04 1.13 20.12
CA ALA A 244 16.11 -0.05 19.26
C ALA A 244 15.42 -1.27 19.90
N ASP A 245 15.69 -1.52 21.18
CA ASP A 245 15.06 -2.62 21.93
C ASP A 245 13.53 -2.43 22.04
N GLN A 246 13.06 -1.18 22.22
CA GLN A 246 11.62 -0.86 22.21
C GLN A 246 10.97 -1.10 20.85
N ILE A 247 11.66 -0.77 19.74
CA ILE A 247 11.15 -1.04 18.39
C ILE A 247 11.06 -2.55 18.12
N ALA A 248 12.03 -3.35 18.56
CA ALA A 248 11.93 -4.81 18.48
C ALA A 248 10.70 -5.35 19.25
N LYS A 249 10.44 -4.83 20.46
CA LYS A 249 9.22 -5.17 21.22
C LYS A 249 7.93 -4.76 20.47
N TYR A 250 7.91 -3.56 19.90
CA TYR A 250 6.78 -3.06 19.10
C TYR A 250 6.48 -3.97 17.91
N LEU A 251 7.50 -4.33 17.12
CA LEU A 251 7.35 -5.19 15.94
C LEU A 251 6.83 -6.57 16.32
N ARG A 252 7.32 -7.19 17.41
CA ARG A 252 6.75 -8.45 17.92
C ARG A 252 5.32 -8.31 18.39
N CYS A 253 5.00 -7.21 19.09
CA CYS A 253 3.67 -6.98 19.65
C CYS A 253 2.60 -6.82 18.56
N PHE A 254 2.88 -6.05 17.51
CA PHE A 254 1.89 -5.68 16.49
C PHE A 254 2.02 -6.44 15.17
N TYR A 255 3.20 -6.97 14.85
CA TYR A 255 3.50 -7.63 13.57
C TYR A 255 4.11 -9.04 13.74
N GLY A 256 4.06 -9.60 14.95
CA GLY A 256 4.51 -10.97 15.23
C GLY A 256 3.67 -12.07 14.56
N ALA A 257 4.19 -13.30 14.59
CA ALA A 257 3.52 -14.47 14.01
C ALA A 257 2.11 -14.64 14.60
N GLY A 258 1.12 -14.92 13.74
CA GLY A 258 -0.28 -15.06 14.14
C GLY A 258 -1.01 -13.74 14.37
N THR A 259 -0.33 -12.59 14.35
CA THR A 259 -0.98 -11.27 14.42
C THR A 259 -1.31 -10.71 13.04
N VAL A 260 -0.45 -10.95 12.05
CA VAL A 260 -0.63 -10.52 10.65
C VAL A 260 -0.58 -11.71 9.69
N SER A 261 -1.06 -11.50 8.46
CA SER A 261 -0.99 -12.53 7.40
C SER A 261 0.47 -12.89 7.07
N ALA A 262 0.74 -14.14 6.70
CA ALA A 262 2.11 -14.65 6.53
C ALA A 262 2.94 -13.88 5.50
N ASP A 263 2.30 -13.35 4.44
CA ASP A 263 2.97 -12.52 3.44
C ASP A 263 3.46 -11.17 3.99
N TYR A 264 2.69 -10.53 4.89
CA TYR A 264 3.07 -9.25 5.52
C TYR A 264 4.39 -9.37 6.26
N ARG A 265 4.57 -10.47 6.98
CA ARG A 265 5.78 -10.72 7.73
C ARG A 265 6.92 -11.23 6.83
N PHE A 266 6.59 -11.95 5.76
CA PHE A 266 7.58 -12.51 4.84
C PHE A 266 8.58 -11.48 4.34
N LEU A 267 8.13 -10.30 3.87
CA LEU A 267 9.09 -9.29 3.37
C LEU A 267 10.01 -8.77 4.47
N LEU A 268 9.47 -8.43 5.65
CA LEU A 268 10.28 -7.94 6.78
C LEU A 268 11.33 -8.96 7.21
N ASP A 269 10.94 -10.23 7.33
CA ASP A 269 11.84 -11.32 7.73
C ASP A 269 12.81 -11.70 6.59
N LEU A 270 12.38 -11.58 5.33
CA LEU A 270 13.24 -11.78 4.16
C LEU A 270 14.42 -10.81 4.21
N TYR A 271 14.19 -9.52 4.50
CA TYR A 271 15.28 -8.56 4.66
C TYR A 271 16.17 -8.89 5.87
N ALA A 272 15.63 -9.36 6.99
CA ALA A 272 16.45 -9.74 8.15
C ALA A 272 17.49 -10.82 7.81
N ARG A 273 17.15 -11.73 6.89
CA ARG A 273 18.04 -12.82 6.43
C ARG A 273 19.28 -12.34 5.68
N LEU A 274 19.28 -11.14 5.10
CA LEU A 274 20.50 -10.52 4.55
C LEU A 274 21.65 -10.51 5.55
N TRP A 275 21.31 -10.41 6.84
CA TRP A 275 22.26 -10.33 7.95
C TRP A 275 22.26 -11.58 8.83
N GLY A 276 21.74 -12.71 8.31
CA GLY A 276 21.73 -13.99 9.02
C GLY A 276 20.77 -14.07 10.21
N ALA A 277 19.83 -13.12 10.34
CA ALA A 277 18.80 -13.17 11.37
C ALA A 277 17.57 -13.95 10.90
N GLU A 278 16.90 -14.64 11.82
CA GLU A 278 15.67 -15.40 11.54
C GLU A 278 14.50 -14.46 11.21
N ASP A 279 14.37 -13.39 11.99
CA ASP A 279 13.36 -12.36 11.82
C ASP A 279 13.92 -10.96 12.11
N VAL A 280 13.17 -9.93 11.72
CA VAL A 280 13.60 -8.54 11.88
C VAL A 280 13.83 -8.17 13.34
N SER A 281 13.06 -8.69 14.28
CA SER A 281 13.17 -8.33 15.70
C SER A 281 14.44 -8.92 16.32
N ALA A 282 14.76 -10.17 16.01
CA ALA A 282 16.01 -10.81 16.39
C ALA A 282 17.22 -10.09 15.78
N GLY A 283 17.11 -9.65 14.52
CA GLY A 283 18.15 -8.85 13.85
C GLY A 283 18.45 -7.53 14.58
N ILE A 284 17.41 -6.82 15.04
CA ILE A 284 17.54 -5.57 15.81
C ILE A 284 18.26 -5.81 17.12
N GLU A 285 17.87 -6.84 17.88
CA GLU A 285 18.44 -7.13 19.19
C GLU A 285 19.92 -7.53 19.11
N ALA A 286 20.29 -8.28 18.07
CA ALA A 286 21.68 -8.70 17.87
C ALA A 286 22.58 -7.54 17.43
N ASN A 287 22.11 -6.66 16.53
CA ASN A 287 22.97 -5.70 15.83
C ASN A 287 22.81 -4.24 16.29
N GLY A 288 21.74 -3.91 17.00
CA GLY A 288 21.52 -2.60 17.63
C GLY A 288 21.07 -1.47 16.67
N PRO A 289 21.20 -0.20 17.10
CA PRO A 289 20.51 0.95 16.49
C PRO A 289 20.95 1.29 15.06
N ALA A 290 22.24 1.20 14.75
CA ALA A 290 22.75 1.51 13.41
C ALA A 290 22.21 0.52 12.37
N TRP A 291 22.19 -0.77 12.72
CA TRP A 291 21.65 -1.83 11.88
C TRP A 291 20.14 -1.67 11.68
N LEU A 292 19.39 -1.42 12.76
CA LEU A 292 17.94 -1.16 12.70
C LEU A 292 17.64 -0.06 11.68
N ARG A 293 18.33 1.08 11.80
CA ARG A 293 18.15 2.20 10.89
C ARG A 293 18.43 1.79 9.44
N GLN A 294 19.57 1.15 9.19
CA GLN A 294 19.95 0.75 7.84
C GLN A 294 18.96 -0.24 7.21
N ALA A 295 18.54 -1.27 7.97
CA ALA A 295 17.60 -2.28 7.50
C ALA A 295 16.24 -1.64 7.14
N LEU A 296 15.68 -0.81 8.02
CA LEU A 296 14.40 -0.16 7.74
C LEU A 296 14.47 0.84 6.58
N LEU A 297 15.59 1.56 6.42
CA LEU A 297 15.79 2.43 5.26
C LEU A 297 15.80 1.60 3.96
N ILE A 298 16.49 0.46 3.92
CA ILE A 298 16.49 -0.44 2.75
C ILE A 298 15.07 -0.91 2.42
N ILE A 299 14.29 -1.33 3.42
CA ILE A 299 12.88 -1.75 3.24
C ILE A 299 12.06 -0.61 2.63
N SER A 300 12.23 0.61 3.15
CA SER A 300 11.57 1.80 2.64
C SER A 300 11.97 2.10 1.19
N VAL A 301 13.27 2.06 0.85
CA VAL A 301 13.78 2.31 -0.51
C VAL A 301 13.17 1.34 -1.50
N VAL A 302 13.25 0.05 -1.18
CA VAL A 302 12.79 -0.99 -2.08
C VAL A 302 11.26 -0.96 -2.20
N GLY A 303 10.54 -0.73 -1.10
CA GLY A 303 9.09 -0.54 -1.10
C GLY A 303 8.68 0.62 -2.00
N TRP A 304 9.31 1.79 -1.83
CA TRP A 304 9.08 2.97 -2.65
C TRP A 304 9.31 2.69 -4.13
N TYR A 305 10.46 2.14 -4.50
CA TYR A 305 10.79 1.83 -5.89
C TYR A 305 9.80 0.86 -6.52
N SER A 306 9.34 -0.13 -5.75
CA SER A 306 8.34 -1.10 -6.22
C SER A 306 6.99 -0.45 -6.55
N LEU A 307 6.61 0.61 -5.81
CA LEU A 307 5.39 1.39 -6.07
C LEU A 307 5.51 2.32 -7.30
N HIS A 308 6.69 2.39 -7.93
CA HIS A 308 6.89 3.12 -9.17
C HIS A 308 6.57 2.29 -10.41
N SER A 309 5.90 1.15 -10.30
CA SER A 309 5.43 0.43 -11.48
C SER A 309 4.40 1.26 -12.28
N PRO A 310 4.56 1.36 -13.62
CA PRO A 310 3.70 2.19 -14.44
C PRO A 310 2.24 1.69 -14.45
N PRO A 311 1.25 2.59 -14.66
CA PRO A 311 -0.10 2.19 -15.04
C PRO A 311 -0.05 1.42 -16.37
N LEU A 312 -1.04 0.57 -16.62
CA LEU A 312 -1.18 -0.06 -17.94
C LEU A 312 -1.61 1.01 -18.95
N LEU A 313 -0.68 1.44 -19.80
CA LEU A 313 -0.89 2.49 -20.79
C LEU A 313 -1.16 1.96 -22.21
N SER A 314 -0.74 0.74 -22.51
CA SER A 314 -0.90 0.12 -23.84
C SER A 314 -0.74 -1.41 -23.75
N ARG A 315 -0.63 -2.10 -24.91
CA ARG A 315 -0.31 -3.54 -25.04
C ARG A 315 1.12 -3.86 -24.56
N GLN A 316 1.43 -3.49 -23.32
CA GLN A 316 2.65 -3.86 -22.63
C GLN A 316 2.51 -5.29 -22.09
N ALA A 317 3.62 -6.02 -22.00
CA ALA A 317 3.65 -7.30 -21.32
C ALA A 317 3.17 -7.14 -19.86
N SER A 318 2.45 -8.13 -19.33
CA SER A 318 1.86 -8.09 -17.97
C SER A 318 2.90 -7.97 -16.85
N ALA A 319 4.19 -8.16 -17.15
CA ALA A 319 5.29 -8.00 -16.22
C ALA A 319 5.68 -6.52 -15.97
N ILE A 320 5.54 -5.63 -16.98
CA ILE A 320 5.97 -4.22 -16.91
C ILE A 320 5.26 -3.42 -15.80
N PRO A 321 3.92 -3.41 -15.69
CA PRO A 321 3.21 -2.63 -14.66
C PRO A 321 3.17 -3.33 -13.28
N ASN A 322 4.03 -4.33 -13.04
CA ASN A 322 3.90 -5.19 -11.88
C ASN A 322 4.83 -4.80 -10.72
N PRO A 323 4.29 -4.32 -9.57
CA PRO A 323 5.11 -3.87 -8.44
C PRO A 323 5.87 -5.02 -7.78
N VAL A 324 5.41 -6.27 -7.87
CA VAL A 324 6.11 -7.43 -7.30
C VAL A 324 7.34 -7.80 -8.14
N VAL A 325 7.28 -7.65 -9.47
CA VAL A 325 8.46 -7.88 -10.33
C VAL A 325 9.53 -6.85 -10.03
N ARG A 326 9.15 -5.57 -9.93
CA ARG A 326 10.05 -4.46 -9.59
C ARG A 326 10.66 -4.62 -8.20
N LEU A 327 9.87 -5.06 -7.22
CA LEU A 327 10.34 -5.46 -5.89
C LEU A 327 11.43 -6.53 -5.93
N ILE A 328 11.20 -7.62 -6.65
CA ILE A 328 12.15 -8.73 -6.71
C ILE A 328 13.43 -8.32 -7.43
N HIS A 329 13.34 -7.44 -8.43
CA HIS A 329 14.51 -6.85 -9.06
C HIS A 329 15.34 -6.01 -8.08
N ALA A 330 14.69 -5.16 -7.30
CA ALA A 330 15.34 -4.35 -6.26
C ALA A 330 15.97 -5.17 -5.14
N ILE A 331 15.26 -6.18 -4.62
CA ILE A 331 15.77 -7.10 -3.59
C ILE A 331 17.08 -7.74 -4.06
N ARG A 332 17.12 -8.27 -5.29
CA ARG A 332 18.33 -8.89 -5.84
C ARG A 332 19.44 -7.86 -6.11
N GLY A 333 19.08 -6.66 -6.54
CA GLY A 333 20.05 -5.57 -6.71
C GLY A 333 20.72 -5.16 -5.39
N ILE A 334 19.96 -5.09 -4.30
CA ILE A 334 20.48 -4.85 -2.94
C ILE A 334 21.35 -6.01 -2.48
N GLU A 335 20.92 -7.26 -2.71
CA GLU A 335 21.70 -8.46 -2.39
C GLU A 335 23.08 -8.40 -3.05
N ASP A 336 23.11 -8.14 -4.36
CA ASP A 336 24.33 -8.07 -5.15
C ASP A 336 25.22 -6.92 -4.68
N ALA A 337 24.65 -5.75 -4.41
CA ALA A 337 25.40 -4.58 -3.96
C ALA A 337 26.03 -4.79 -2.57
N ILE A 338 25.32 -5.43 -1.64
CA ILE A 338 25.85 -5.80 -0.32
C ILE A 338 26.95 -6.85 -0.46
N ARG A 339 26.72 -7.93 -1.23
CA ARG A 339 27.70 -9.01 -1.42
C ARG A 339 29.00 -8.53 -2.08
N THR A 340 28.89 -7.59 -3.01
CA THR A 340 30.04 -7.03 -3.75
C THR A 340 30.66 -5.81 -3.08
N GLN A 341 30.13 -5.37 -1.92
CA GLN A 341 30.55 -4.16 -1.22
C GLN A 341 30.53 -2.90 -2.10
N LYS A 342 29.62 -2.86 -3.09
CA LYS A 342 29.50 -1.73 -3.99
C LYS A 342 28.90 -0.54 -3.21
N SER A 343 29.60 0.58 -3.18
CA SER A 343 29.05 1.82 -2.62
C SER A 343 28.03 2.46 -3.56
N TRP A 344 26.99 3.06 -3.01
CA TRP A 344 26.05 3.91 -3.74
C TRP A 344 25.88 5.25 -3.01
N SER A 345 25.66 6.33 -3.77
CA SER A 345 25.46 7.67 -3.21
C SER A 345 24.13 7.81 -2.48
N SER A 346 23.10 7.06 -2.92
CA SER A 346 21.79 7.00 -2.29
C SER A 346 21.02 5.76 -2.73
N GLY A 347 19.98 5.36 -1.98
CA GLY A 347 19.12 4.24 -2.35
C GLY A 347 18.40 4.51 -3.68
N VAL A 348 17.95 5.75 -3.89
CA VAL A 348 17.34 6.17 -5.17
C VAL A 348 18.32 6.02 -6.35
N ALA A 349 19.58 6.42 -6.17
CA ALA A 349 20.60 6.28 -7.22
C ALA A 349 20.85 4.82 -7.59
N LEU A 350 20.85 3.92 -6.60
CA LEU A 350 20.94 2.48 -6.84
C LEU A 350 19.73 1.98 -7.64
N MET A 351 18.51 2.37 -7.25
CA MET A 351 17.29 1.94 -7.94
C MET A 351 17.23 2.39 -9.40
N ASN A 352 17.64 3.62 -9.70
CA ASN A 352 17.75 4.12 -11.08
C ASN A 352 18.77 3.32 -11.91
N ALA A 353 19.91 2.95 -11.30
CA ALA A 353 20.90 2.11 -11.97
C ALA A 353 20.39 0.68 -12.23
N LEU A 354 19.49 0.17 -11.39
CA LEU A 354 18.88 -1.15 -11.58
C LEU A 354 17.93 -1.19 -12.78
N ASP A 355 17.13 -0.14 -13.01
CA ASP A 355 16.29 -0.05 -14.22
C ASP A 355 17.14 -0.10 -15.50
N ALA A 356 18.27 0.61 -15.50
CA ALA A 356 19.19 0.69 -16.64
C ALA A 356 20.08 -0.56 -16.83
N SER A 357 20.07 -1.51 -15.88
CA SER A 357 20.88 -2.73 -15.97
C SER A 357 20.36 -3.68 -17.05
N GLU A 358 21.22 -4.58 -17.56
CA GLU A 358 20.83 -5.61 -18.54
C GLU A 358 19.60 -6.41 -18.07
N ARG A 359 19.52 -6.70 -16.77
CA ARG A 359 18.39 -7.41 -16.18
C ARG A 359 17.14 -6.54 -16.07
N GLY A 360 17.27 -5.25 -15.79
CA GLY A 360 16.16 -4.30 -15.83
C GLY A 360 15.56 -4.22 -17.24
N VAL A 361 16.43 -4.09 -18.25
CA VAL A 361 16.06 -4.10 -19.68
C VAL A 361 15.41 -5.42 -20.08
N ALA A 362 15.94 -6.57 -19.65
CA ALA A 362 15.37 -7.88 -19.92
C ALA A 362 13.99 -8.11 -19.24
N LEU A 363 13.71 -7.37 -18.16
CA LEU A 363 12.40 -7.32 -17.50
C LEU A 363 11.51 -6.21 -18.08
N GLU A 364 11.97 -5.51 -19.12
CA GLU A 364 11.28 -4.37 -19.76
C GLU A 364 10.95 -3.23 -18.77
N LEU A 365 11.74 -3.10 -17.71
CA LEU A 365 11.55 -2.02 -16.73
C LEU A 365 11.94 -0.67 -17.34
N GLN A 366 11.13 0.35 -17.01
CA GLN A 366 11.38 1.72 -17.42
C GLN A 366 11.99 2.52 -16.27
N PRO A 367 12.91 3.46 -16.55
CA PRO A 367 13.39 4.41 -15.56
C PRO A 367 12.24 5.13 -14.86
N VAL A 368 12.38 5.36 -13.55
CA VAL A 368 11.31 5.98 -12.75
C VAL A 368 10.85 7.32 -13.33
N ALA A 369 11.76 8.15 -13.84
CA ALA A 369 11.43 9.43 -14.46
C ALA A 369 10.46 9.27 -15.65
N THR A 370 10.74 8.32 -16.54
CA THR A 370 9.85 8.00 -17.67
C THR A 370 8.49 7.52 -17.20
N VAL A 371 8.46 6.65 -16.17
CA VAL A 371 7.19 6.16 -15.60
C VAL A 371 6.34 7.31 -15.06
N MET A 372 6.95 8.32 -14.43
CA MET A 372 6.23 9.46 -13.87
C MET A 372 5.56 10.31 -14.95
N ASP A 373 6.25 10.61 -16.04
CA ASP A 373 5.67 11.33 -17.18
C ASP A 373 4.47 10.57 -17.76
N ASP A 374 4.65 9.27 -17.94
CA ASP A 374 3.63 8.33 -18.39
C ASP A 374 2.41 8.30 -17.43
N CYS A 375 2.64 8.41 -16.12
CA CYS A 375 1.58 8.48 -15.11
C CYS A 375 0.79 9.78 -15.15
N VAL A 376 1.45 10.92 -15.36
CA VAL A 376 0.77 12.21 -15.50
C VAL A 376 -0.15 12.18 -16.73
N ASN A 377 0.37 11.73 -17.87
CA ASN A 377 -0.41 11.57 -19.10
C ASN A 377 -1.59 10.59 -18.94
N TYR A 378 -1.37 9.48 -18.22
CA TYR A 378 -2.43 8.52 -17.88
C TYR A 378 -3.55 9.19 -17.09
N LEU A 379 -3.20 9.91 -16.04
CA LEU A 379 -4.16 10.55 -15.15
C LEU A 379 -4.97 11.61 -15.88
N ASP A 380 -4.34 12.44 -16.71
CA ASP A 380 -5.06 13.43 -17.54
C ASP A 380 -6.08 12.76 -18.48
N THR A 381 -5.69 11.64 -19.08
CA THR A 381 -6.57 10.86 -19.96
C THR A 381 -7.75 10.28 -19.19
N VAL A 382 -7.50 9.61 -18.07
CA VAL A 382 -8.55 8.97 -17.26
C VAL A 382 -9.44 10.01 -16.59
N ARG A 383 -8.89 11.14 -16.15
CA ARG A 383 -9.65 12.27 -15.59
C ARG A 383 -10.58 12.88 -16.65
N SER A 384 -10.08 13.13 -17.86
CA SER A 384 -10.90 13.59 -18.98
C SER A 384 -12.04 12.62 -19.27
N LYS A 385 -11.74 11.32 -19.28
CA LYS A 385 -12.75 10.26 -19.44
C LYS A 385 -13.76 10.23 -18.30
N ASN A 386 -13.35 10.44 -17.05
CA ASN A 386 -14.24 10.55 -15.89
C ASN A 386 -15.23 11.71 -16.07
N LEU A 387 -14.74 12.88 -16.48
CA LEU A 387 -15.57 14.08 -16.65
C LEU A 387 -16.64 13.91 -17.74
N VAL A 388 -16.33 13.16 -18.80
CA VAL A 388 -17.22 12.91 -19.94
C VAL A 388 -18.15 11.72 -19.72
N GLU A 389 -17.61 10.57 -19.27
CA GLU A 389 -18.33 9.28 -19.33
C GLU A 389 -18.95 8.84 -18.00
N ASN A 390 -18.45 9.29 -16.85
CA ASN A 390 -18.97 8.87 -15.55
C ASN A 390 -20.31 9.57 -15.27
N SER A 391 -21.43 8.86 -15.39
CA SER A 391 -22.78 9.45 -15.27
C SER A 391 -23.17 9.77 -13.82
N ASN A 392 -22.47 9.23 -12.82
CA ASN A 392 -22.76 9.50 -11.41
C ASN A 392 -22.00 10.75 -10.95
N PRO A 393 -22.69 11.87 -10.63
CA PRO A 393 -22.03 13.13 -10.30
C PRO A 393 -21.18 13.05 -9.02
N TYR A 394 -21.55 12.19 -8.06
CA TYR A 394 -20.80 12.01 -6.81
C TYR A 394 -19.49 11.26 -7.04
N LEU A 395 -19.51 10.20 -7.84
CA LEU A 395 -18.30 9.47 -8.22
C LEU A 395 -17.41 10.32 -9.13
N ARG A 396 -18.02 11.07 -10.06
CA ARG A 396 -17.29 11.99 -10.93
C ARG A 396 -16.52 13.01 -10.11
N ALA A 397 -17.17 13.70 -9.18
CA ALA A 397 -16.52 14.67 -8.30
C ALA A 397 -15.47 14.02 -7.39
N HIS A 398 -15.74 12.82 -6.87
CA HIS A 398 -14.79 12.07 -6.04
C HIS A 398 -13.49 11.73 -6.78
N PHE A 399 -13.58 11.13 -7.97
CA PHE A 399 -12.39 10.79 -8.74
C PHE A 399 -11.70 12.04 -9.29
N ASP A 400 -12.45 13.09 -9.67
CA ASP A 400 -11.86 14.36 -10.11
C ASP A 400 -11.02 15.02 -9.01
N TYR A 401 -11.50 14.98 -7.75
CA TYR A 401 -10.72 15.42 -6.60
C TYR A 401 -9.42 14.63 -6.47
N ILE A 402 -9.50 13.29 -6.44
CA ILE A 402 -8.32 12.42 -6.29
C ILE A 402 -7.31 12.67 -7.41
N PHE A 403 -7.77 12.74 -8.66
CA PHE A 403 -6.90 12.96 -9.81
C PHE A 403 -6.30 14.35 -9.82
N THR A 404 -7.00 15.38 -9.34
CA THR A 404 -6.45 16.72 -9.17
C THR A 404 -5.27 16.71 -8.20
N VAL A 405 -5.45 16.06 -7.04
CA VAL A 405 -4.38 15.89 -6.05
C VAL A 405 -3.20 15.12 -6.64
N GLN A 406 -3.45 13.97 -7.26
CA GLN A 406 -2.39 13.14 -7.86
C GLN A 406 -1.65 13.87 -9.00
N LEU A 407 -2.34 14.60 -9.88
CA LEU A 407 -1.72 15.35 -10.97
C LEU A 407 -0.82 16.46 -10.43
N GLN A 408 -1.27 17.20 -9.42
CA GLN A 408 -0.46 18.24 -8.79
C GLN A 408 0.79 17.64 -8.14
N GLN A 409 0.61 16.54 -7.40
CA GLN A 409 1.67 15.84 -6.71
C GLN A 409 2.69 15.24 -7.69
N LEU A 410 2.25 14.48 -8.70
CA LEU A 410 3.15 13.83 -9.64
C LEU A 410 3.78 14.84 -10.62
N GLY A 411 3.02 15.82 -11.09
CA GLY A 411 3.49 16.85 -12.02
C GLY A 411 4.57 17.76 -11.42
N ALA A 412 4.44 18.16 -10.15
CA ALA A 412 5.49 18.92 -9.46
C ALA A 412 6.82 18.14 -9.36
N ARG A 413 6.75 16.80 -9.26
CA ARG A 413 7.93 15.92 -9.18
C ARG A 413 8.61 15.74 -10.53
N VAL A 414 7.84 15.65 -11.61
CA VAL A 414 8.36 15.69 -12.97
C VAL A 414 9.13 17.00 -13.20
N GLY A 415 8.50 18.15 -12.89
CA GLY A 415 9.10 19.47 -13.11
C GLY A 415 10.37 19.75 -12.29
N SER A 416 10.55 19.08 -11.15
CA SER A 416 11.73 19.20 -10.28
C SER A 416 12.82 18.15 -10.55
N GLY A 417 12.69 17.34 -11.61
CA GLY A 417 13.70 16.36 -12.00
C GLY A 417 13.72 15.09 -11.14
N TYR A 418 12.60 14.77 -10.49
CA TYR A 418 12.37 13.54 -9.72
C TYR A 418 13.47 13.23 -8.66
N ASN A 419 14.08 14.29 -8.10
CA ASN A 419 14.81 14.23 -6.83
C ASN A 419 13.95 14.76 -5.67
N SER A 420 12.62 14.82 -5.85
CA SER A 420 11.70 15.31 -4.82
C SER A 420 11.85 14.48 -3.57
N ALA A 421 12.15 15.13 -2.45
CA ALA A 421 12.32 14.45 -1.17
C ALA A 421 11.01 13.81 -0.62
N LEU A 422 9.83 14.07 -1.21
CA LEU A 422 8.54 13.55 -0.70
C LEU A 422 8.47 12.03 -0.79
N GLY A 423 8.42 11.41 0.39
CA GLY A 423 8.53 9.96 0.51
C GLY A 423 9.91 9.44 0.10
N VAL A 424 10.96 10.27 0.10
CA VAL A 424 12.31 9.82 -0.22
C VAL A 424 12.84 8.95 0.92
N PRO A 425 13.27 7.74 0.57
CA PRO A 425 13.60 6.72 1.55
C PRO A 425 14.98 6.90 2.21
N ASP A 426 15.82 7.82 1.71
CA ASP A 426 17.22 7.96 2.16
C ASP A 426 17.35 8.62 3.54
N THR A 427 16.38 9.45 3.95
CA THR A 427 16.38 10.07 5.29
C THR A 427 15.49 9.32 6.27
N GLY A 428 14.53 8.52 5.77
CA GLY A 428 13.52 7.86 6.60
C GLY A 428 12.47 8.82 7.17
N SER A 429 12.53 10.10 6.81
CA SER A 429 11.57 11.14 7.20
C SER A 429 10.55 11.34 6.09
N ILE A 430 9.28 11.25 6.45
CA ILE A 430 8.19 11.55 5.52
C ILE A 430 8.11 13.07 5.28
N ILE A 431 8.40 13.90 6.32
CA ILE A 431 8.26 15.36 6.30
C ILE A 431 9.30 16.05 5.42
N ASP A 432 10.56 15.58 5.43
CA ASP A 432 11.69 16.24 4.75
C ASP A 432 11.45 16.42 3.24
N GLY A 433 10.46 15.71 2.75
CA GLY A 433 10.04 15.73 1.40
C GLY A 433 8.93 16.66 0.97
N PHE A 434 8.22 17.26 1.93
CA PHE A 434 7.19 18.24 1.64
C PHE A 434 7.88 19.55 1.28
N THR A 435 7.58 20.08 0.09
CA THR A 435 8.23 21.29 -0.44
C THR A 435 7.50 22.58 -0.06
N GLY A 436 6.35 22.48 0.62
CA GLY A 436 5.61 23.61 1.17
C GLY A 436 4.23 23.24 1.73
N GLU A 437 3.51 24.26 2.20
CA GLU A 437 2.17 24.12 2.80
C GLU A 437 1.15 23.48 1.84
N ALA A 438 1.34 23.64 0.52
CA ALA A 438 0.48 23.04 -0.50
C ALA A 438 0.58 21.50 -0.50
N ASP A 439 1.76 20.91 -0.34
CA ASP A 439 1.92 19.44 -0.28
C ASP A 439 1.25 18.86 0.96
N MET A 440 1.36 19.58 2.09
CA MET A 440 0.69 19.22 3.33
C MET A 440 -0.83 19.33 3.18
N ALA A 441 -1.33 20.45 2.64
CA ALA A 441 -2.76 20.65 2.42
C ALA A 441 -3.37 19.58 1.50
N LEU A 442 -2.67 19.16 0.44
CA LEU A 442 -3.15 18.17 -0.52
C LEU A 442 -3.19 16.73 0.02
N LEU A 443 -2.28 16.40 0.92
CA LEU A 443 -2.23 15.08 1.55
C LEU A 443 -3.14 14.99 2.78
N ILE A 444 -3.64 16.13 3.28
CA ILE A 444 -4.25 16.25 4.62
C ILE A 444 -5.59 17.01 4.61
N GLU A 445 -6.04 17.55 3.48
CA GLU A 445 -7.41 18.09 3.37
C GLU A 445 -8.41 17.05 3.90
N GLU A 446 -9.39 17.52 4.68
CA GLU A 446 -10.53 16.74 5.14
C GLU A 446 -11.47 16.44 3.95
N TYR A 447 -10.93 15.83 2.90
CA TYR A 447 -11.76 15.21 1.89
C TYR A 447 -12.52 14.06 2.54
N SER A 448 -13.79 14.31 2.78
CA SER A 448 -14.72 13.29 3.23
C SER A 448 -15.57 12.84 2.04
N PRO A 449 -15.47 11.57 1.61
CA PRO A 449 -16.34 11.05 0.57
C PRO A 449 -17.79 11.16 1.04
N THR A 450 -18.69 11.54 0.13
CA THR A 450 -20.13 11.54 0.45
C THR A 450 -20.62 10.10 0.75
N ASP A 451 -21.71 9.96 1.51
CA ASP A 451 -22.32 8.66 1.77
C ASP A 451 -22.65 7.86 0.51
N LYS A 452 -22.92 8.55 -0.61
CA LYS A 452 -23.18 7.94 -1.91
C LYS A 452 -21.94 7.26 -2.50
N VAL A 453 -20.76 7.88 -2.32
CA VAL A 453 -19.47 7.30 -2.72
C VAL A 453 -19.14 6.09 -1.83
N VAL A 454 -19.30 6.24 -0.51
CA VAL A 454 -19.09 5.15 0.45
C VAL A 454 -20.01 3.96 0.15
N ARG A 455 -21.29 4.22 -0.12
CA ARG A 455 -22.27 3.18 -0.51
C ARG A 455 -21.87 2.51 -1.82
N TRP A 456 -21.41 3.25 -2.81
CA TRP A 456 -20.95 2.69 -4.09
C TRP A 456 -19.81 1.69 -3.87
N PHE A 457 -18.74 2.07 -3.17
CA PHE A 457 -17.60 1.18 -2.94
C PHE A 457 -17.98 -0.06 -2.12
N ARG A 458 -18.90 0.09 -1.15
CA ARG A 458 -19.44 -1.03 -0.37
C ARG A 458 -20.23 -2.00 -1.25
N THR A 459 -21.13 -1.50 -2.08
CA THR A 459 -21.93 -2.34 -2.98
C THR A 459 -21.07 -2.99 -4.05
N ARG A 460 -20.09 -2.27 -4.60
CA ARG A 460 -19.05 -2.80 -5.49
C ARG A 460 -18.27 -3.94 -4.85
N GLU A 461 -17.83 -3.80 -3.60
CA GLU A 461 -17.13 -4.87 -2.88
C GLU A 461 -18.02 -6.12 -2.70
N ASN A 462 -19.28 -5.91 -2.30
CA ASN A 462 -20.24 -7.00 -2.12
C ASN A 462 -20.54 -7.73 -3.45
N LEU A 463 -20.72 -6.99 -4.55
CA LEU A 463 -20.99 -7.54 -5.88
C LEU A 463 -19.81 -8.33 -6.43
N ASN A 464 -18.60 -7.80 -6.27
CA ASN A 464 -17.41 -8.33 -6.92
C ASN A 464 -16.77 -9.48 -6.17
N PHE A 465 -16.84 -9.49 -4.83
CA PHE A 465 -16.00 -10.39 -4.03
C PHE A 465 -16.73 -11.22 -2.98
N ARG A 466 -17.94 -10.82 -2.52
CA ARG A 466 -18.63 -11.48 -1.41
C ARG A 466 -19.77 -12.38 -1.87
N TYR A 467 -19.96 -13.48 -1.13
CA TYR A 467 -21.11 -14.37 -1.31
C TYR A 467 -22.34 -13.90 -0.55
N ALA A 468 -22.15 -13.36 0.66
CA ALA A 468 -23.24 -12.82 1.46
C ALA A 468 -23.62 -11.42 0.98
N ARG A 469 -24.91 -11.22 0.70
CA ARG A 469 -25.47 -9.95 0.22
C ARG A 469 -26.43 -9.37 1.27
N PRO A 470 -26.32 -8.09 1.63
CA PRO A 470 -27.27 -7.45 2.53
C PRO A 470 -28.66 -7.33 1.88
N LYS A 471 -29.69 -7.13 2.70
CA LYS A 471 -31.04 -6.80 2.21
C LYS A 471 -31.00 -5.51 1.39
N GLY A 472 -31.73 -5.47 0.27
CA GLY A 472 -31.74 -4.33 -0.67
C GLY A 472 -30.52 -4.25 -1.60
N PHE A 473 -29.60 -5.22 -1.54
CA PHE A 473 -28.38 -5.21 -2.36
C PHE A 473 -28.64 -5.09 -3.87
N TRP A 474 -29.67 -5.77 -4.39
CA TRP A 474 -29.95 -5.72 -5.83
C TRP A 474 -30.53 -4.39 -6.28
N ASP A 475 -31.33 -3.75 -5.42
CA ASP A 475 -31.83 -2.39 -5.66
C ASP A 475 -30.64 -1.41 -5.71
N ASP A 476 -29.66 -1.59 -4.82
CA ASP A 476 -28.42 -0.80 -4.82
C ASP A 476 -27.60 -1.02 -6.09
N VAL A 477 -27.47 -2.27 -6.55
CA VAL A 477 -26.75 -2.60 -7.80
C VAL A 477 -27.45 -1.98 -9.00
N GLU A 478 -28.79 -2.07 -9.08
CA GLU A 478 -29.56 -1.45 -10.14
C GLU A 478 -29.38 0.07 -10.11
N GLN A 479 -29.50 0.71 -8.95
CA GLN A 479 -29.25 2.15 -8.78
C GLN A 479 -27.83 2.56 -9.19
N MET A 480 -26.82 1.72 -8.96
CA MET A 480 -25.45 1.97 -9.40
C MET A 480 -25.27 1.92 -10.91
N MET A 481 -26.09 1.11 -11.59
CA MET A 481 -25.99 0.81 -13.01
C MET A 481 -26.91 1.67 -13.87
N LEU A 482 -27.81 2.46 -13.26
CA LEU A 482 -28.68 3.39 -13.96
C LEU A 482 -27.87 4.48 -14.68
N ARG A 483 -27.51 4.22 -15.94
CA ARG A 483 -27.80 5.20 -16.99
C ARG A 483 -29.30 5.10 -17.26
N ARG A 484 -30.01 6.22 -17.17
CA ARG A 484 -31.25 6.39 -17.94
C ARG A 484 -30.88 6.03 -19.38
N ALA A 485 -31.40 4.94 -19.91
CA ALA A 485 -31.47 4.79 -21.35
C ALA A 485 -32.14 6.07 -21.90
N PRO A 486 -31.69 6.59 -23.06
CA PRO A 486 -32.23 7.81 -23.65
C PRO A 486 -33.76 7.80 -23.74
#